data_AF-A0A2N1RYQ4-F1
#
_entry.id   AF-A0A2N1RYQ4-F1
#
_cell.length_a   1.000
_cell.length_b   1.000
_cell.length_c   1.000
_cell.angle_alpha   90.00
_cell.angle_beta   90.00
_cell.angle_gamma   90.00
#
_symmetry.space_group_name_H-M   'P 1'
#
loop_
_entity.id
_entity.type
_entity.pdbx_description
1 polymer ?
#
loop_
_entity_poly.entity_id
_entity_poly.type
_entity_poly.pdbx_seq_one_letter_code
_entity_poly.pdbx_strand_id
1 'polypeptide(L)'
;MNRLTARETKERLDALMKDPQTLYLGDIVNRRGRCLGTEVPYSEIVAKRLLHTHAFPDVLKALPKVPRGYDFIAKDHDGTTLDPTILGLQQESRVAVALYNHKILGKLGKVIDYLVPIDIEGKHVGIIDLVTFDAETSTVFVIGYAYNEEKRETLLRCSLDIATMRNSLDDNRFIQAYHGKLVGEHGAPVDLKEIKIESAVLLLEGSYQDRSIVVLKRMPHVADLLHDLGIRLFVVGIALELRDKPRFTRKHSLYPYKPVLNYVPVLRERSIPVL
;
A
#
# COMPACT_ATOMS: atom_id res chain seq x y z
N MET A 1 8.59 10.51 -24.85
CA MET A 1 9.18 9.25 -24.33
C MET A 1 9.10 8.21 -25.45
N ASN A 2 10.22 7.70 -25.96
CA ASN A 2 10.22 6.74 -27.08
C ASN A 2 9.54 5.44 -26.66
N ARG A 3 8.52 4.98 -27.40
CA ARG A 3 7.84 3.70 -27.13
C ARG A 3 8.84 2.55 -27.28
N LEU A 4 8.79 1.60 -26.35
CA LEU A 4 9.62 0.38 -26.42
C LEU A 4 8.81 -0.76 -27.00
N THR A 5 9.48 -1.66 -27.68
CA THR A 5 8.96 -2.97 -28.05
C THR A 5 8.84 -3.88 -26.83
N ALA A 6 8.10 -4.98 -26.98
CA ALA A 6 8.02 -6.00 -25.93
C ALA A 6 9.38 -6.67 -25.65
N ARG A 7 10.27 -6.75 -26.65
CA ARG A 7 11.62 -7.30 -26.48
C ARG A 7 12.48 -6.39 -25.62
N GLU A 8 12.56 -5.10 -25.97
CA GLU A 8 13.34 -4.12 -25.20
C GLU A 8 12.82 -3.97 -23.76
N THR A 9 11.50 -4.09 -23.57
CA THR A 9 10.89 -4.09 -22.23
C THR A 9 11.40 -5.25 -21.37
N LYS A 10 11.47 -6.45 -21.95
CA LYS A 10 12.00 -7.64 -21.25
C LYS A 10 13.49 -7.53 -20.98
N GLU A 11 14.28 -7.09 -21.96
CA GLU A 11 15.73 -6.93 -21.81
C GLU A 11 16.08 -5.93 -20.70
N ARG A 12 15.35 -4.80 -20.61
CA ARG A 12 15.52 -3.82 -19.53
C ARG A 12 15.14 -4.38 -18.17
N LEU A 13 14.04 -5.14 -18.09
CA LEU A 13 13.64 -5.79 -16.85
C LEU A 13 14.64 -6.86 -16.41
N ASP A 14 15.09 -7.70 -17.34
CA ASP A 14 16.06 -8.77 -17.07
C ASP A 14 17.40 -8.17 -16.57
N ALA A 15 17.77 -6.96 -17.02
CA ALA A 15 18.93 -6.25 -16.49
C ALA A 15 18.77 -5.82 -15.02
N LEU A 16 17.55 -5.49 -14.58
CA LEU A 16 17.26 -5.12 -13.18
C LEU A 16 17.30 -6.32 -12.23
N MET A 17 17.13 -7.55 -12.73
CA MET A 17 17.21 -8.77 -11.92
C MET A 17 18.59 -9.02 -11.31
N LYS A 18 19.62 -8.23 -11.67
CA LYS A 18 20.92 -8.24 -10.99
C LYS A 18 20.85 -7.73 -9.56
N ASP A 19 19.91 -6.82 -9.26
CA ASP A 19 19.61 -6.33 -7.92
C ASP A 19 18.09 -6.39 -7.68
N PRO A 20 17.54 -7.60 -7.44
CA PRO A 20 16.09 -7.79 -7.30
C PRO A 20 15.49 -7.00 -6.13
N GLN A 21 16.31 -6.66 -5.12
CA GLN A 21 15.89 -5.89 -3.96
C GLN A 21 15.58 -4.41 -4.29
N THR A 22 16.11 -3.88 -5.38
CA THR A 22 15.83 -2.50 -5.83
C THR A 22 15.07 -2.45 -7.16
N LEU A 23 14.62 -3.60 -7.66
CA LEU A 23 13.95 -3.72 -8.96
C LEU A 23 12.75 -2.79 -9.12
N TYR A 24 11.99 -2.58 -8.04
CA TYR A 24 10.80 -1.71 -8.03
C TYR A 24 11.11 -0.24 -8.32
N LEU A 25 12.38 0.20 -8.14
CA LEU A 25 12.85 1.54 -8.50
C LEU A 25 13.10 1.70 -10.01
N GLY A 26 13.13 0.60 -10.76
CA GLY A 26 13.39 0.60 -12.20
C GLY A 26 12.33 1.35 -13.00
N ASP A 27 12.78 2.20 -13.93
CA ASP A 27 11.92 2.99 -14.82
C ASP A 27 10.91 2.12 -15.60
N ILE A 28 11.34 0.91 -15.99
CA ILE A 28 10.54 -0.03 -16.76
C ILE A 28 9.36 -0.61 -15.97
N VAL A 29 9.52 -0.74 -14.65
CA VAL A 29 8.47 -1.23 -13.73
C VAL A 29 7.38 -0.17 -13.57
N ASN A 30 7.78 1.11 -13.49
CA ASN A 30 6.86 2.23 -13.41
C ASN A 30 6.39 2.74 -14.79
N ARG A 31 6.69 2.02 -15.88
CA ARG A 31 6.42 2.49 -17.23
C ARG A 31 4.93 2.37 -17.58
N ARG A 32 4.36 3.49 -18.03
CA ARG A 32 2.95 3.59 -18.45
C ARG A 32 2.78 3.42 -19.96
N GLY A 33 1.58 3.01 -20.35
CA GLY A 33 1.19 2.86 -21.76
C GLY A 33 1.47 1.46 -22.31
N ARG A 34 1.60 1.37 -23.63
CA ARG A 34 1.65 0.11 -24.38
C ARG A 34 2.93 -0.02 -25.19
N CYS A 35 3.41 -1.25 -25.32
CA CYS A 35 4.52 -1.61 -26.18
C CYS A 35 4.24 -1.25 -27.63
N LEU A 36 5.29 -0.85 -28.36
CA LEU A 36 5.25 -0.64 -29.80
C LEU A 36 4.98 -1.98 -30.52
N GLY A 37 4.08 -1.96 -31.51
CA GLY A 37 3.77 -3.09 -32.40
C GLY A 37 2.79 -4.13 -31.85
N THR A 38 2.69 -4.31 -30.53
CA THR A 38 1.78 -5.32 -29.91
C THR A 38 0.59 -4.71 -29.20
N GLU A 39 0.64 -3.41 -28.86
CA GLU A 39 -0.36 -2.73 -28.04
C GLU A 39 -0.63 -3.38 -26.67
N VAL A 40 0.27 -4.24 -26.18
CA VAL A 40 0.20 -4.83 -24.84
C VAL A 40 0.73 -3.83 -23.80
N PRO A 41 0.07 -3.63 -22.64
CA PRO A 41 0.58 -2.76 -21.58
C PRO A 41 1.98 -3.18 -21.09
N TYR A 42 2.84 -2.21 -20.77
CA TYR A 42 4.18 -2.52 -20.23
C TYR A 42 4.09 -3.33 -18.93
N SER A 43 3.18 -2.96 -18.03
CA SER A 43 2.95 -3.66 -16.76
C SER A 43 2.62 -5.15 -16.96
N GLU A 44 1.87 -5.48 -18.01
CA GLU A 44 1.50 -6.86 -18.33
C GLU A 44 2.71 -7.67 -18.82
N ILE A 45 3.56 -7.07 -19.67
CA ILE A 45 4.81 -7.71 -20.11
C ILE A 45 5.77 -7.92 -18.93
N VAL A 46 5.89 -6.91 -18.07
CA VAL A 46 6.74 -6.97 -16.86
C VAL A 46 6.24 -8.05 -15.92
N ALA A 47 4.96 -8.03 -15.56
CA ALA A 47 4.39 -9.01 -14.64
C ALA A 47 4.49 -10.44 -15.17
N LYS A 48 4.19 -10.66 -16.46
CA LYS A 48 4.38 -11.95 -17.13
C LYS A 48 5.81 -12.48 -17.00
N ARG A 49 6.80 -11.60 -17.19
CA ARG A 49 8.22 -11.97 -17.14
C ARG A 49 8.66 -12.25 -15.70
N LEU A 50 8.26 -11.42 -14.74
CA LEU A 50 8.53 -11.64 -13.31
C LEU A 50 7.92 -12.96 -12.81
N LEU A 51 6.68 -13.25 -13.19
CA LEU A 51 5.96 -14.43 -12.73
C LEU A 51 6.52 -15.71 -13.37
N HIS A 52 6.61 -15.79 -14.70
CA HIS A 52 6.87 -17.06 -15.38
C HIS A 52 8.32 -17.27 -15.83
N THR A 53 9.16 -16.23 -15.85
CA THR A 53 10.59 -16.40 -16.16
C THR A 53 11.44 -16.35 -14.90
N HIS A 54 11.19 -15.38 -14.03
CA HIS A 54 12.06 -15.12 -12.87
C HIS A 54 11.54 -15.73 -11.57
N ALA A 55 10.32 -16.28 -11.55
CA ALA A 55 9.67 -16.76 -10.32
C ALA A 55 9.81 -15.73 -9.17
N PHE A 56 9.54 -14.46 -9.49
CA PHE A 56 9.90 -13.33 -8.63
C PHE A 56 9.35 -13.42 -7.19
N PRO A 57 8.13 -13.94 -6.93
CA PRO A 57 7.68 -14.15 -5.55
C PRO A 57 8.63 -15.01 -4.70
N ASP A 58 9.24 -16.03 -5.29
CA ASP A 58 10.20 -16.88 -4.57
C ASP A 58 11.57 -16.22 -4.44
N VAL A 59 11.97 -15.42 -5.44
CA VAL A 59 13.17 -14.57 -5.35
C VAL A 59 13.05 -13.61 -4.17
N LEU A 60 11.92 -12.92 -4.01
CA LEU A 60 11.69 -11.99 -2.89
C LEU A 60 11.80 -12.70 -1.53
N LYS A 61 11.21 -13.89 -1.39
CA LYS A 61 11.28 -14.66 -0.14
C LYS A 61 12.73 -14.98 0.26
N ALA A 62 13.59 -15.23 -0.72
CA ALA A 62 14.99 -15.58 -0.55
C ALA A 62 15.94 -14.38 -0.37
N LEU A 63 15.46 -13.13 -0.52
CA LEU A 63 16.31 -11.95 -0.33
C LEU A 63 16.80 -11.83 1.12
N PRO A 64 17.96 -11.16 1.31
CA PRO A 64 18.42 -10.80 2.64
C PRO A 64 17.32 -10.09 3.43
N LYS A 65 17.19 -10.46 4.70
CA LYS A 65 16.30 -9.78 5.64
C LYS A 65 17.08 -8.73 6.41
N VAL A 66 16.37 -7.78 7.02
CA VAL A 66 16.94 -6.83 7.97
C VAL A 66 17.82 -7.54 9.02
N PRO A 67 19.00 -7.00 9.34
CA PRO A 67 19.97 -7.65 10.23
C PRO A 67 19.46 -7.73 11.67
N ARG A 68 20.04 -8.63 12.48
CA ARG A 68 19.75 -8.68 13.92
C ARG A 68 20.15 -7.35 14.58
N GLY A 69 19.35 -6.88 15.53
CA GLY A 69 19.57 -5.59 16.20
C GLY A 69 19.09 -4.37 15.40
N TYR A 70 18.43 -4.58 14.24
CA TYR A 70 17.70 -3.50 13.57
C TYR A 70 16.57 -2.99 14.47
N ASP A 71 16.54 -1.67 14.68
CA ASP A 71 15.48 -1.01 15.44
C ASP A 71 14.41 -0.51 14.47
N PHE A 72 13.25 -1.17 14.47
CA PHE A 72 12.14 -0.81 13.59
C PHE A 72 11.40 0.44 14.05
N ILE A 73 11.43 0.74 15.35
CA ILE A 73 10.60 1.81 15.91
C ILE A 73 11.45 3.07 15.98
N ALA A 74 11.14 4.03 15.12
CA ALA A 74 11.79 5.33 15.22
C ALA A 74 11.35 6.04 16.50
N LYS A 75 12.30 6.66 17.20
CA LYS A 75 12.08 7.29 18.51
C LYS A 75 11.22 8.56 18.43
N ASP A 76 11.11 9.14 17.23
CA ASP A 76 10.41 10.39 16.90
C ASP A 76 9.01 10.15 16.30
N HIS A 77 8.51 8.91 16.31
CA HIS A 77 7.14 8.60 15.89
C HIS A 77 6.10 8.85 16.99
N ASP A 78 6.02 10.09 17.46
CA ASP A 78 5.06 10.54 18.48
C ASP A 78 3.82 11.25 17.89
N GLY A 79 3.78 11.41 16.56
CA GLY A 79 2.70 12.10 15.84
C GLY A 79 2.78 13.63 15.91
N THR A 80 3.85 14.19 16.48
CA THR A 80 4.08 15.64 16.63
C THR A 80 5.03 16.22 15.58
N THR A 81 5.77 15.38 14.84
CA THR A 81 6.65 15.78 13.73
C THR A 81 5.83 16.28 12.54
N LEU A 82 5.33 17.50 12.69
CA LEU A 82 4.85 18.37 11.64
C LEU A 82 5.76 19.58 11.72
N ASP A 83 6.78 19.69 10.85
CA ASP A 83 7.36 21.00 10.62
C ASP A 83 6.27 21.86 9.96
N PRO A 84 5.66 22.83 10.67
CA PRO A 84 4.51 23.59 10.14
C PRO A 84 4.96 24.61 9.10
N THR A 85 6.28 24.78 8.96
CA THR A 85 6.89 25.77 8.10
C THR A 85 7.30 25.10 6.79
N ILE A 86 6.58 25.48 5.72
CA ILE A 86 6.97 25.35 4.29
C ILE A 86 6.32 24.14 3.56
N LEU A 87 5.18 24.45 2.90
CA LEU A 87 4.60 23.83 1.68
C LEU A 87 3.78 22.53 1.78
N GLY A 88 2.44 22.69 1.80
CA GLY A 88 1.46 21.85 1.09
C GLY A 88 1.14 20.45 1.64
N LEU A 89 -0.11 20.00 1.47
CA LEU A 89 -0.54 18.61 1.71
C LEU A 89 0.16 17.58 0.77
N GLN A 90 1.02 18.06 -0.14
CA GLN A 90 1.64 17.29 -1.21
C GLN A 90 2.81 16.38 -0.77
N GLN A 91 3.17 16.38 0.51
CA GLN A 91 4.18 15.46 1.05
C GLN A 91 3.52 14.20 1.62
N GLU A 92 3.92 13.05 1.10
CA GLU A 92 3.49 11.71 1.52
C GLU A 92 3.63 11.48 3.03
N SER A 93 4.71 12.03 3.62
CA SER A 93 4.95 12.03 5.07
C SER A 93 3.82 12.68 5.88
N ARG A 94 3.23 13.78 5.39
CA ARG A 94 2.11 14.45 6.08
C ARG A 94 0.86 13.59 6.09
N VAL A 95 0.64 12.82 5.03
CA VAL A 95 -0.52 11.93 4.98
C VAL A 95 -0.33 10.74 5.89
N ALA A 96 0.87 10.15 5.93
CA ALA A 96 1.19 9.08 6.88
C ALA A 96 0.99 9.53 8.33
N VAL A 97 1.49 10.72 8.70
CA VAL A 97 1.27 11.32 10.03
C VAL A 97 -0.22 11.61 10.29
N ALA A 98 -0.95 12.14 9.31
CA ALA A 98 -2.39 12.39 9.46
C ALA A 98 -3.18 11.09 9.67
N LEU A 99 -2.86 10.03 8.94
CA LEU A 99 -3.48 8.70 9.09
C LEU A 99 -3.11 8.08 10.45
N TYR A 100 -1.86 8.22 10.90
CA TYR A 100 -1.45 7.83 12.25
C TYR A 100 -2.25 8.55 13.34
N ASN A 101 -2.49 9.85 13.18
CA ASN A 101 -3.28 10.64 14.12
C ASN A 101 -4.79 10.33 14.05
N HIS A 102 -5.29 9.76 12.95
CA HIS A 102 -6.66 9.24 12.85
C HIS A 102 -6.87 7.94 13.66
N LYS A 103 -5.77 7.28 14.08
CA LYS A 103 -5.71 6.09 14.93
C LYS A 103 -6.28 4.81 14.33
N ILE A 104 -7.49 4.79 13.77
CA ILE A 104 -8.15 3.57 13.27
C ILE A 104 -8.50 3.72 11.79
N LEU A 105 -8.11 2.73 10.98
CA LEU A 105 -8.34 2.68 9.54
C LEU A 105 -9.27 1.53 9.17
N GLY A 106 -10.47 1.48 9.77
CA GLY A 106 -11.46 0.42 9.49
C GLY A 106 -10.85 -0.98 9.59
N LYS A 107 -10.98 -1.78 8.51
CA LYS A 107 -10.43 -3.15 8.41
C LYS A 107 -8.90 -3.27 8.45
N LEU A 108 -8.16 -2.16 8.32
CA LEU A 108 -6.72 -2.17 8.52
C LEU A 108 -6.36 -2.05 10.01
N GLY A 109 -7.33 -1.82 10.88
CA GLY A 109 -7.13 -1.74 12.32
C GLY A 109 -6.47 -0.43 12.76
N LYS A 110 -5.76 -0.50 13.89
CA LYS A 110 -5.12 0.65 14.53
C LYS A 110 -3.77 0.94 13.90
N VAL A 111 -3.48 2.19 13.56
CA VAL A 111 -2.14 2.61 13.14
C VAL A 111 -1.20 2.63 14.34
N ILE A 112 -0.12 1.86 14.26
CA ILE A 112 0.87 1.70 15.33
C ILE A 112 2.24 2.29 14.96
N ASP A 113 2.51 2.49 13.68
CA ASP A 113 3.70 3.16 13.20
C ASP A 113 3.52 3.78 11.81
N TYR A 114 4.44 4.64 11.40
CA TYR A 114 4.47 5.28 10.08
C TYR A 114 5.90 5.47 9.59
N LEU A 115 6.13 5.62 8.28
CA LEU A 115 7.44 5.94 7.68
C LEU A 115 8.61 5.11 8.22
N VAL A 116 8.43 3.80 8.38
CA VAL A 116 9.43 2.89 8.94
C VAL A 116 10.50 2.64 7.87
N PRO A 117 11.75 3.12 8.04
CA PRO A 117 12.80 2.82 7.09
C PRO A 117 13.12 1.32 7.12
N ILE A 118 13.60 0.80 6.00
CA ILE A 118 14.10 -0.56 5.88
C ILE A 118 15.51 -0.48 5.31
N ASP A 119 16.49 -0.79 6.14
CA ASP A 119 17.89 -0.82 5.74
C ASP A 119 18.48 -2.22 5.95
N ILE A 120 19.23 -2.67 4.97
CA ILE A 120 19.89 -3.98 4.97
C ILE A 120 21.37 -3.76 4.78
N GLU A 121 22.16 -4.19 5.76
CA GLU A 121 23.64 -4.06 5.74
C GLU A 121 24.12 -2.62 5.48
N GLY A 122 23.39 -1.62 5.99
CA GLY A 122 23.71 -0.21 5.81
C GLY A 122 23.27 0.39 4.46
N LYS A 123 22.60 -0.38 3.60
CA LYS A 123 21.97 0.11 2.37
C LYS A 123 20.48 0.35 2.62
N HIS A 124 20.02 1.55 2.29
CA HIS A 124 18.60 1.87 2.30
C HIS A 124 17.88 1.08 1.20
N VAL A 125 16.90 0.28 1.61
CA VAL A 125 16.07 -0.54 0.73
C VAL A 125 14.82 0.22 0.35
N GLY A 126 14.12 0.80 1.33
CA GLY A 126 12.89 1.55 1.12
C GLY A 126 12.21 1.90 2.45
N ILE A 127 10.93 2.27 2.38
CA ILE A 127 10.15 2.74 3.52
C ILE A 127 8.78 2.03 3.53
N ILE A 128 8.34 1.58 4.71
CA ILE A 128 6.95 1.17 4.94
C ILE A 128 6.19 2.40 5.44
N ASP A 129 5.20 2.85 4.67
CA ASP A 129 4.52 4.11 4.97
C ASP A 129 3.67 4.04 6.25
N LEU A 130 2.99 2.91 6.48
CA LEU A 130 2.21 2.66 7.69
C LEU A 130 2.36 1.22 8.16
N VAL A 131 2.36 1.08 9.48
CA VAL A 131 2.18 -0.21 10.16
C VAL A 131 0.90 -0.13 10.97
N THR A 132 0.00 -1.08 10.75
CA THR A 132 -1.27 -1.15 11.47
C THR A 132 -1.49 -2.51 12.09
N PHE A 133 -2.37 -2.60 13.07
CA PHE A 133 -2.74 -3.84 13.73
C PHE A 133 -4.26 -3.95 13.85
N ASP A 134 -4.82 -5.01 13.27
CA ASP A 134 -6.19 -5.43 13.47
C ASP A 134 -6.23 -6.56 14.50
N ALA A 135 -6.82 -6.25 15.67
CA ALA A 135 -6.96 -7.19 16.77
C ALA A 135 -8.03 -8.26 16.50
N GLU A 136 -9.03 -7.98 15.66
CA GLU A 136 -10.09 -8.95 15.36
C GLU A 136 -9.54 -10.13 14.54
N THR A 137 -8.60 -9.86 13.64
CA THR A 137 -8.00 -10.86 12.76
C THR A 137 -6.56 -11.24 13.14
N SER A 138 -6.05 -10.71 14.26
CA SER A 138 -4.64 -10.84 14.67
C SER A 138 -3.67 -10.55 13.52
N THR A 139 -3.92 -9.47 12.78
CA THR A 139 -3.16 -9.15 11.55
C THR A 139 -2.44 -7.82 11.69
N VAL A 140 -1.13 -7.84 11.50
CA VAL A 140 -0.31 -6.65 11.27
C VAL A 140 -0.28 -6.37 9.77
N PHE A 141 -0.65 -5.17 9.35
CA PHE A 141 -0.48 -4.76 7.96
C PHE A 141 0.77 -3.89 7.84
N VAL A 142 1.60 -4.22 6.86
CA VAL A 142 2.61 -3.30 6.33
C VAL A 142 2.06 -2.70 5.05
N ILE A 143 1.99 -1.37 5.01
CA ILE A 143 1.22 -0.66 4.00
C ILE A 143 2.14 0.25 3.20
N GLY A 144 2.06 0.12 1.87
CA GLY A 144 2.56 1.12 0.93
C GLY A 144 1.41 2.06 0.54
N TYR A 145 1.60 3.35 0.75
CA TYR A 145 0.60 4.37 0.47
C TYR A 145 0.89 5.06 -0.86
N ALA A 146 0.02 4.87 -1.85
CA ALA A 146 0.21 5.50 -3.15
C ALA A 146 -0.35 6.94 -3.13
N TYR A 147 0.46 7.89 -2.70
CA TYR A 147 0.14 9.31 -2.75
C TYR A 147 0.76 9.99 -3.96
N ASN A 148 0.06 11.01 -4.47
CA ASN A 148 0.50 11.93 -5.52
C ASN A 148 0.28 11.44 -6.98
N GLU A 149 -0.76 11.99 -7.65
CA GLU A 149 -1.01 11.76 -9.08
C GLU A 149 0.13 12.30 -9.98
N GLU A 150 0.93 13.27 -9.53
CA GLU A 150 2.08 13.82 -10.27
C GLU A 150 3.26 12.85 -10.31
N LYS A 151 3.46 12.02 -9.27
CA LYS A 151 4.46 10.95 -9.28
C LYS A 151 4.13 9.87 -10.33
N ARG A 152 2.85 9.80 -10.76
CA ARG A 152 2.36 8.95 -11.85
C ARG A 152 2.72 7.47 -11.66
N GLU A 153 2.76 7.00 -10.42
CA GLU A 153 3.15 5.63 -10.10
C GLU A 153 2.14 4.61 -10.61
N THR A 154 2.62 3.48 -11.11
CA THR A 154 1.78 2.35 -11.52
C THR A 154 1.42 1.50 -10.32
N LEU A 155 0.23 0.88 -10.36
CA LEU A 155 -0.18 -0.10 -9.35
C LEU A 155 0.85 -1.23 -9.20
N LEU A 156 1.46 -1.66 -10.33
CA LEU A 156 2.51 -2.68 -10.33
C LEU A 156 3.74 -2.22 -9.53
N ARG A 157 4.22 -0.99 -9.75
CA ARG A 157 5.37 -0.43 -9.00
C ARG A 157 5.06 -0.36 -7.51
N CYS A 158 3.92 0.21 -7.11
CA CYS A 158 3.53 0.31 -5.70
C CYS A 158 3.42 -1.07 -5.04
N SER A 159 2.90 -2.07 -5.76
CA SER A 159 2.78 -3.45 -5.26
C SER A 159 4.14 -4.12 -5.08
N LEU A 160 5.06 -3.92 -6.03
CA LEU A 160 6.43 -4.46 -5.94
C LEU A 160 7.24 -3.80 -4.82
N ASP A 161 7.05 -2.51 -4.59
CA ASP A 161 7.67 -1.75 -3.49
C ASP A 161 7.30 -2.37 -2.13
N ILE A 162 6.00 -2.41 -1.81
CA ILE A 162 5.58 -2.97 -0.52
C ILE A 162 5.85 -4.47 -0.39
N ALA A 163 5.78 -5.24 -1.49
CA ALA A 163 6.19 -6.64 -1.48
C ALA A 163 7.67 -6.80 -1.14
N THR A 164 8.53 -5.92 -1.64
CA THR A 164 9.97 -5.92 -1.35
C THR A 164 10.21 -5.58 0.12
N MET A 165 9.53 -4.55 0.65
CA MET A 165 9.65 -4.17 2.06
C MET A 165 9.18 -5.31 2.97
N ARG A 166 7.98 -5.87 2.73
CA ARG A 166 7.44 -7.00 3.50
C ARG A 166 8.39 -8.18 3.52
N ASN A 167 8.94 -8.55 2.36
CA ASN A 167 9.86 -9.67 2.23
C ASN A 167 11.27 -9.33 2.73
N SER A 168 11.58 -8.09 3.08
CA SER A 168 12.81 -7.73 3.77
C SER A 168 12.71 -7.94 5.29
N LEU A 169 11.51 -8.19 5.82
CA LEU A 169 11.26 -8.39 7.25
C LEU A 169 11.51 -9.83 7.69
N ASP A 170 11.89 -9.96 8.96
CA ASP A 170 11.81 -11.20 9.72
C ASP A 170 10.60 -11.11 10.64
N ASP A 171 9.60 -11.96 10.40
CA ASP A 171 8.28 -11.85 11.03
C ASP A 171 8.35 -11.88 12.55
N ASN A 172 9.13 -12.80 13.11
CA ASN A 172 9.26 -12.95 14.55
C ASN A 172 9.89 -11.71 15.18
N ARG A 173 10.94 -11.17 14.55
CA ARG A 173 11.61 -9.96 15.05
C ARG A 173 10.74 -8.73 14.89
N PHE A 174 10.01 -8.61 13.79
CA PHE A 174 9.10 -7.49 13.55
C PHE A 174 7.95 -7.50 14.57
N ILE A 175 7.27 -8.64 14.76
CA ILE A 175 6.22 -8.80 15.77
C ILE A 175 6.75 -8.48 17.17
N GLN A 176 7.93 -8.99 17.51
CA GLN A 176 8.53 -8.75 18.82
C GLN A 176 8.86 -7.26 19.07
N ALA A 177 9.34 -6.55 18.04
CA ALA A 177 9.60 -5.12 18.14
C ALA A 177 8.31 -4.35 18.47
N TYR A 178 7.19 -4.76 17.90
CA TYR A 178 5.89 -4.11 18.10
C TYR A 178 5.06 -4.65 19.27
N HIS A 179 5.51 -5.67 20.03
CA HIS A 179 4.68 -6.38 21.02
C HIS A 179 3.88 -5.47 21.96
N GLY A 180 4.46 -4.35 22.44
CA GLY A 180 3.78 -3.40 23.33
C GLY A 180 2.67 -2.57 22.67
N LYS A 181 2.64 -2.52 21.32
CA LYS A 181 1.59 -1.88 20.52
C LYS A 181 0.54 -2.88 20.00
N LEU A 182 0.84 -4.18 20.04
CA LEU A 182 -0.04 -5.27 19.58
C LEU A 182 -0.96 -5.73 20.70
N VAL A 183 -1.96 -4.90 21.00
CA VAL A 183 -2.94 -5.13 22.07
C VAL A 183 -4.35 -5.27 21.50
N GLY A 184 -5.11 -6.20 22.07
CA GLY A 184 -6.51 -6.40 21.74
C GLY A 184 -7.42 -5.30 22.29
N GLU A 185 -8.72 -5.48 22.12
CA GLU A 185 -9.71 -4.58 22.70
C GLU A 185 -9.49 -4.42 24.21
N HIS A 186 -9.61 -3.18 24.70
CA HIS A 186 -9.41 -2.82 26.11
C HIS A 186 -8.05 -3.20 26.69
N GLY A 187 -7.02 -3.42 25.85
CA GLY A 187 -5.68 -3.79 26.30
C GLY A 187 -5.53 -5.28 26.59
N ALA A 188 -6.43 -6.12 26.09
CA ALA A 188 -6.30 -7.57 26.20
C ALA A 188 -4.97 -8.04 25.55
N PRO A 189 -4.26 -9.00 26.18
CA PRO A 189 -3.07 -9.58 25.58
C PRO A 189 -3.43 -10.36 24.31
N VAL A 190 -2.55 -10.31 23.31
CA VAL A 190 -2.66 -11.07 22.06
C VAL A 190 -1.56 -12.13 22.05
N ASP A 191 -1.87 -13.34 21.58
CA ASP A 191 -0.83 -14.35 21.35
C ASP A 191 -0.02 -13.96 20.11
N LEU A 192 1.24 -13.58 20.32
CA LEU A 192 2.16 -13.19 19.25
C LEU A 192 2.38 -14.30 18.21
N LYS A 193 2.13 -15.58 18.55
CA LYS A 193 2.24 -16.71 17.63
C LYS A 193 1.10 -16.78 16.63
N GLU A 194 -0.04 -16.18 16.95
CA GLU A 194 -1.21 -16.14 16.07
C GLU A 194 -1.17 -14.94 15.12
N ILE A 195 -0.23 -14.00 15.35
CA ILE A 195 -0.11 -12.78 14.57
C ILE A 195 0.45 -13.10 13.18
N LYS A 196 -0.26 -12.60 12.16
CA LYS A 196 0.17 -12.65 10.75
C LYS A 196 0.57 -11.27 10.29
N ILE A 197 1.55 -11.20 9.39
CA ILE A 197 1.91 -9.93 8.73
C ILE A 197 1.52 -9.99 7.26
N GLU A 198 0.60 -9.12 6.87
CA GLU A 198 0.09 -9.00 5.50
C GLU A 198 0.55 -7.70 4.84
N SER A 199 0.64 -7.71 3.51
CA SER A 199 0.99 -6.52 2.72
C SER A 199 -0.26 -5.87 2.18
N ALA A 200 -0.32 -4.55 2.26
CA ALA A 200 -1.42 -3.80 1.68
C ALA A 200 -0.91 -2.59 0.88
N VAL A 201 -1.64 -2.26 -0.19
CA VAL A 201 -1.49 -1.00 -0.90
C VAL A 201 -2.72 -0.16 -0.62
N LEU A 202 -2.50 1.03 -0.05
CA LEU A 202 -3.54 1.99 0.25
C LEU A 202 -3.57 3.08 -0.83
N LEU A 203 -4.70 3.19 -1.52
CA LEU A 203 -4.92 4.07 -2.66
C LEU A 203 -5.92 5.17 -2.32
N LEU A 204 -5.86 6.29 -3.03
CA LEU A 204 -6.93 7.29 -3.01
C LEU A 204 -8.00 6.96 -4.06
N GLU A 205 -9.26 7.11 -3.67
CA GLU A 205 -10.39 6.96 -4.58
C GLU A 205 -10.26 7.90 -5.78
N GLY A 206 -10.43 7.34 -6.98
CA GLY A 206 -10.29 8.09 -8.21
C GLY A 206 -8.85 8.30 -8.67
N SER A 207 -7.81 7.89 -7.92
CA SER A 207 -6.42 7.95 -8.36
C SER A 207 -6.15 7.11 -9.62
N TYR A 208 -5.01 7.34 -10.29
CA TYR A 208 -4.60 6.52 -11.44
C TYR A 208 -4.50 5.02 -11.09
N GLN A 209 -4.02 4.71 -9.90
CA GLN A 209 -3.86 3.37 -9.37
C GLN A 209 -5.23 2.73 -9.09
N ASP A 210 -6.16 3.42 -8.44
CA ASP A 210 -7.54 2.94 -8.22
C ASP A 210 -8.25 2.66 -9.56
N ARG A 211 -8.13 3.57 -10.53
CA ARG A 211 -8.65 3.36 -11.90
C ARG A 211 -8.01 2.16 -12.59
N SER A 212 -6.74 1.86 -12.29
CA SER A 212 -6.01 0.73 -12.88
C SER A 212 -6.52 -0.63 -12.38
N ILE A 213 -7.13 -0.70 -11.19
CA ILE A 213 -7.72 -1.93 -10.64
C ILE A 213 -8.81 -2.47 -11.56
N VAL A 214 -9.66 -1.60 -12.10
CA VAL A 214 -10.76 -1.99 -13.01
C VAL A 214 -10.22 -2.67 -14.27
N VAL A 215 -9.01 -2.28 -14.71
CA VAL A 215 -8.37 -2.79 -15.92
C VAL A 215 -7.61 -4.10 -15.67
N LEU A 216 -7.43 -4.53 -14.41
CA LEU A 216 -6.75 -5.79 -14.08
C LEU A 216 -7.41 -7.02 -14.74
N LYS A 217 -8.72 -6.99 -15.00
CA LYS A 217 -9.41 -8.04 -15.76
C LYS A 217 -8.84 -8.25 -17.18
N ARG A 218 -8.12 -7.27 -17.72
CA ARG A 218 -7.43 -7.31 -19.02
C ARG A 218 -5.91 -7.42 -18.89
N MET A 219 -5.40 -7.57 -17.66
CA MET A 219 -3.99 -7.71 -17.32
C MET A 219 -3.82 -8.90 -16.35
N PRO A 220 -4.13 -10.14 -16.80
CA PRO A 220 -4.05 -11.36 -15.98
C PRO A 220 -2.76 -11.47 -15.19
N HIS A 221 -1.62 -11.27 -15.86
CA HIS A 221 -0.34 -11.53 -15.23
C HIS A 221 -0.04 -10.52 -14.11
N VAL A 222 -0.54 -9.29 -14.22
CA VAL A 222 -0.48 -8.32 -13.11
C VAL A 222 -1.34 -8.78 -11.95
N ALA A 223 -2.56 -9.23 -12.21
CA ALA A 223 -3.45 -9.72 -11.16
C ALA A 223 -2.87 -10.95 -10.45
N ASP A 224 -2.38 -11.93 -11.21
CA ASP A 224 -1.76 -13.15 -10.69
C ASP A 224 -0.50 -12.83 -9.88
N LEU A 225 0.34 -11.92 -10.37
CA LEU A 225 1.53 -11.50 -9.64
C LEU A 225 1.17 -10.82 -8.31
N LEU A 226 0.18 -9.92 -8.29
CA LEU A 226 -0.27 -9.28 -7.05
C LEU A 226 -0.84 -10.31 -6.07
N HIS A 227 -1.57 -11.30 -6.57
CA HIS A 227 -2.10 -12.41 -5.78
C HIS A 227 -0.98 -13.26 -5.16
N ASP A 228 0.01 -13.69 -5.96
CA ASP A 228 1.14 -14.50 -5.50
C ASP A 228 2.07 -13.75 -4.53
N LEU A 229 2.11 -12.42 -4.64
CA LEU A 229 2.79 -11.54 -3.67
C LEU A 229 1.98 -11.32 -2.39
N GLY A 230 0.73 -11.79 -2.31
CA GLY A 230 -0.13 -11.61 -1.15
C GLY A 230 -0.55 -10.16 -0.90
N ILE A 231 -0.68 -9.35 -1.96
CA ILE A 231 -1.01 -7.93 -1.85
C ILE A 231 -2.52 -7.73 -1.69
N ARG A 232 -2.93 -7.04 -0.64
CA ARG A 232 -4.31 -6.56 -0.47
C ARG A 232 -4.45 -5.12 -0.94
N LEU A 233 -5.54 -4.80 -1.63
CA LEU A 233 -5.77 -3.47 -2.17
C LEU A 233 -6.87 -2.77 -1.39
N PHE A 234 -6.56 -1.59 -0.86
CA PHE A 234 -7.51 -0.75 -0.15
C PHE A 234 -7.60 0.62 -0.79
N VAL A 235 -8.80 1.20 -0.76
CA VAL A 235 -9.08 2.52 -1.31
C VAL A 235 -9.71 3.37 -0.21
N VAL A 236 -9.11 4.52 0.06
CA VAL A 236 -9.67 5.56 0.90
C VAL A 236 -10.45 6.52 0.01
N GLY A 237 -11.76 6.55 0.21
CA GLY A 237 -12.67 7.51 -0.41
C GLY A 237 -13.28 8.46 0.61
N ILE A 238 -14.19 9.29 0.13
CA ILE A 238 -14.99 10.19 0.97
C ILE A 238 -16.46 9.86 0.73
N ALA A 239 -17.19 9.49 1.78
CA ALA A 239 -18.64 9.37 1.73
C ALA A 239 -19.32 10.60 2.31
N LEU A 240 -20.44 10.98 1.70
CA LEU A 240 -21.33 12.00 2.21
C LEU A 240 -22.40 11.32 3.08
N GLU A 241 -22.40 11.61 4.37
CA GLU A 241 -23.38 11.07 5.30
C GLU A 241 -24.40 12.14 5.71
N LEU A 242 -25.68 11.77 5.65
CA LEU A 242 -26.77 12.59 6.19
C LEU A 242 -26.88 12.31 7.69
N ARG A 243 -26.56 13.31 8.51
CA ARG A 243 -26.59 13.16 9.98
C ARG A 243 -28.02 13.10 10.52
N ASP A 244 -28.94 13.74 9.81
CA ASP A 244 -30.32 13.85 10.21
C ASP A 244 -31.10 12.58 9.86
N LYS A 245 -31.98 12.13 10.76
CA LYS A 245 -33.03 11.14 10.46
C LYS A 245 -34.32 11.91 10.17
N PRO A 246 -34.56 12.40 8.94
CA PRO A 246 -35.72 13.22 8.66
C PRO A 246 -37.00 12.43 8.91
N ARG A 247 -37.84 12.91 9.82
CA ARG A 247 -39.24 12.52 9.90
C ARG A 247 -40.06 13.54 9.13
N PHE A 248 -40.44 13.19 7.90
CA PHE A 248 -41.28 14.04 7.08
C PHE A 248 -42.68 14.14 7.71
N THR A 249 -42.94 15.22 8.44
CA THR A 249 -44.25 15.55 8.99
C THR A 249 -44.86 16.72 8.21
N ARG A 250 -46.20 16.86 8.22
CA ARG A 250 -46.92 17.96 7.54
C ARG A 250 -46.43 19.38 7.91
N LYS A 251 -45.71 19.59 9.02
CA LYS A 251 -45.11 20.88 9.38
C LYS A 251 -43.86 21.22 8.54
N HIS A 252 -43.15 20.22 8.01
CA HIS A 252 -41.95 20.42 7.19
C HIS A 252 -42.25 20.87 5.75
N SER A 253 -43.51 20.90 5.31
CA SER A 253 -43.87 21.46 4.01
C SER A 253 -43.91 23.00 4.00
N LEU A 254 -43.86 23.65 5.17
CA LEU A 254 -43.87 25.11 5.32
C LEU A 254 -42.45 25.72 5.39
N TYR A 255 -41.43 24.93 5.73
CA TYR A 255 -40.02 25.37 5.78
C TYR A 255 -39.13 24.33 5.08
N PRO A 256 -38.31 24.73 4.09
CA PRO A 256 -37.46 23.78 3.37
C PRO A 256 -36.47 23.13 4.33
N TYR A 257 -36.53 21.80 4.40
CA TYR A 257 -35.57 20.99 5.14
C TYR A 257 -34.15 21.25 4.63
N LYS A 258 -33.24 21.62 5.54
CA LYS A 258 -31.82 21.80 5.24
C LYS A 258 -31.04 20.61 5.83
N PRO A 259 -30.63 19.64 5.01
CA PRO A 259 -29.88 18.48 5.49
C PRO A 259 -28.54 18.90 6.08
N VAL A 260 -28.20 18.36 7.25
CA VAL A 260 -26.81 18.40 7.75
C VAL A 260 -26.03 17.24 7.13
N LEU A 261 -25.06 17.59 6.30
CA LEU A 261 -24.20 16.65 5.60
C LEU A 261 -22.79 16.66 6.21
N ASN A 262 -22.21 15.48 6.40
CA ASN A 262 -20.82 15.30 6.82
C ASN A 262 -20.05 14.54 5.74
N TYR A 263 -18.78 14.92 5.55
CA TYR A 263 -17.84 14.12 4.76
C TYR A 263 -17.08 13.20 5.72
N VAL A 264 -17.17 11.89 5.48
CA VAL A 264 -16.54 10.87 6.31
C VAL A 264 -15.58 10.06 5.44
N PRO A 265 -14.31 9.85 5.86
CA PRO A 265 -13.41 8.96 5.14
C PRO A 265 -13.95 7.53 5.20
N VAL A 266 -13.98 6.84 4.06
CA VAL A 266 -14.42 5.45 3.98
C VAL A 266 -13.33 4.60 3.37
N LEU A 267 -12.95 3.55 4.09
CA LEU A 267 -12.05 2.53 3.58
C LEU A 267 -12.84 1.44 2.87
N ARG A 268 -12.43 1.11 1.64
CA ARG A 268 -12.99 0.01 0.87
C ARG A 268 -11.89 -0.93 0.43
N GLU A 269 -12.06 -2.21 0.69
CA GLU A 269 -11.22 -3.24 0.11
C GLU A 269 -11.62 -3.49 -1.35
N ARG A 270 -10.64 -3.64 -2.23
CA ARG A 270 -10.83 -3.94 -3.64
C ARG A 270 -10.37 -5.36 -3.91
N SER A 271 -11.24 -6.17 -4.51
CA SER A 271 -10.89 -7.52 -4.96
C SER A 271 -9.96 -7.46 -6.17
N ILE A 272 -8.86 -8.20 -6.13
CA ILE A 272 -8.07 -8.51 -7.31
C ILE A 272 -8.81 -9.63 -8.07
N PRO A 273 -9.08 -9.48 -9.38
CA PRO A 273 -9.72 -10.54 -10.14
C PRO A 273 -8.76 -11.73 -10.26
N VAL A 274 -9.18 -12.90 -9.81
CA VAL A 274 -8.49 -14.17 -10.08
C VAL A 274 -9.05 -14.72 -11.38
N LEU A 275 -8.17 -15.16 -12.29
CA LEU A 275 -8.54 -15.80 -13.56
C LEU A 275 -8.39 -17.32 -13.49
#